data_AF-A0A1U6GQT2-F1
#
_entry.id   AF-A0A1U6GQT2-F1
#
_cell.length_a   1.000
_cell.length_b   1.000
_cell.length_c   1.000
_cell.angle_alpha   90.00
_cell.angle_beta   90.00
_cell.angle_gamma   90.00
#
_symmetry.space_group_name_H-M   'P 1'
#
loop_
_entity.id
_entity.type
_entity.pdbx_description
1 polymer ?
#
loop_
_entity_poly.entity_id
_entity_poly.type
_entity_poly.pdbx_seq_one_letter_code
_entity_poly.pdbx_strand_id
1 'polypeptide(L)'
;MKQSHIEDNESNSEFLNNVKVSQEEIAKRRILHKHVLGSIGVGDSPINPNTRHIFNDFVEGRIATTEEVREKLIKYYSQIKNE
;
A
#
# COMPACT_ATOMS: atom_id res chain seq x y z
N MET A 1 -3.51 -37.14 -9.64
CA MET A 1 -3.24 -36.06 -10.61
C MET A 1 -3.10 -34.75 -9.84
N LYS A 2 -2.08 -33.96 -10.15
CA LYS A 2 -1.64 -32.75 -9.43
C LYS A 2 -2.50 -31.54 -9.84
N GLN A 3 -3.16 -30.88 -8.89
CA GLN A 3 -3.71 -29.52 -9.06
C GLN A 3 -3.69 -28.81 -7.70
N SER A 4 -2.55 -28.22 -7.33
CA SER A 4 -2.45 -27.33 -6.15
C SER A 4 -1.22 -26.40 -6.22
N HIS A 5 -0.86 -25.91 -7.41
CA HIS A 5 0.40 -25.15 -7.56
C HIS A 5 0.39 -24.04 -8.63
N ILE A 6 -0.79 -23.61 -9.09
CA ILE A 6 -0.89 -22.61 -10.17
C ILE A 6 -1.48 -21.28 -9.65
N GLU A 7 -2.41 -21.31 -8.71
CA GLU A 7 -3.08 -20.08 -8.22
C GLU A 7 -2.13 -19.13 -7.43
N ASP A 8 -1.15 -19.68 -6.72
CA ASP A 8 -0.15 -18.90 -5.99
C ASP A 8 0.84 -18.18 -6.92
N ASN A 9 1.00 -18.67 -8.15
CA ASN A 9 1.99 -18.14 -9.10
C ASN A 9 1.41 -16.98 -9.91
N GLU A 10 0.12 -17.04 -10.25
CA GLU A 10 -0.55 -15.97 -11.01
C GLU A 10 -0.73 -14.72 -10.14
N SER A 11 -1.16 -14.90 -8.88
CA SER A 11 -1.29 -13.81 -7.89
C SER A 11 0.05 -13.15 -7.54
N ASN A 12 1.12 -13.94 -7.45
CA ASN A 12 2.47 -13.39 -7.26
C ASN A 12 2.96 -12.66 -8.51
N SER A 13 2.63 -13.16 -9.71
CA SER A 13 3.00 -12.48 -10.96
C SER A 13 2.29 -11.13 -11.11
N GLU A 14 1.00 -11.04 -10.77
CA GLU A 14 0.23 -9.80 -10.84
C GLU A 14 0.65 -8.80 -9.74
N PHE A 15 1.00 -9.30 -8.55
CA PHE A 15 1.61 -8.50 -7.49
C PHE A 15 2.96 -7.92 -7.95
N LEU A 16 3.86 -8.76 -8.49
CA LEU A 16 5.18 -8.34 -8.94
C LEU A 16 5.13 -7.42 -10.17
N ASN A 17 4.16 -7.61 -11.08
CA ASN A 17 3.98 -6.76 -12.26
C ASN A 17 3.56 -5.32 -11.93
N ASN A 18 3.04 -5.08 -10.72
CA ASN A 18 2.57 -3.76 -10.28
C ASN A 18 3.53 -3.07 -9.29
N VAL A 19 4.64 -3.69 -8.92
CA VAL A 19 5.65 -3.10 -8.04
C VAL A 19 6.55 -2.16 -8.84
N LYS A 20 6.59 -0.88 -8.45
CA LYS A 20 7.33 0.20 -9.11
C LYS A 20 8.70 0.50 -8.50
N VAL A 21 9.06 -0.12 -7.37
CA VAL A 21 10.30 0.14 -6.61
C VAL A 21 11.03 -1.15 -6.25
N SER A 22 12.28 -1.06 -5.82
CA SER A 22 13.08 -2.25 -5.48
C SER A 22 12.57 -2.95 -4.22
N GLN A 23 12.86 -4.25 -4.08
CA GLN A 23 12.56 -5.02 -2.87
C GLN A 23 13.26 -4.45 -1.62
N GLU A 24 14.46 -3.87 -1.79
CA GLU A 24 15.17 -3.18 -0.71
C GLU A 24 14.40 -1.95 -0.22
N GLU A 25 13.84 -1.17 -1.14
CA GLU A 25 13.02 0.00 -0.81
C GLU A 25 11.72 -0.41 -0.12
N ILE A 26 11.06 -1.48 -0.57
CA ILE A 26 9.87 -2.04 0.10
C ILE A 26 10.21 -2.45 1.54
N ALA A 27 11.34 -3.12 1.75
CA ALA A 27 11.78 -3.52 3.10
C ALA A 27 11.99 -2.29 4.01
N LYS A 28 12.65 -1.24 3.51
CA LYS A 28 12.82 0.03 4.24
C LYS A 28 11.47 0.66 4.59
N ARG A 29 10.55 0.74 3.63
CA ARG A 29 9.21 1.30 3.84
C ARG A 29 8.40 0.50 4.86
N ARG A 30 8.45 -0.83 4.83
CA ARG A 30 7.77 -1.70 5.82
C ARG A 30 8.31 -1.48 7.24
N ILE A 31 9.62 -1.36 7.39
CA ILE A 31 10.25 -1.08 8.70
C ILE A 31 9.81 0.29 9.22
N LEU A 32 9.90 1.33 8.38
CA LEU A 32 9.46 2.68 8.74
C LEU A 32 7.97 2.72 9.08
N HIS A 33 7.13 2.09 8.26
CA HIS A 33 5.69 2.03 8.49
C HIS A 33 5.36 1.34 9.82
N LYS A 34 6.00 0.20 10.13
CA LYS A 34 5.84 -0.46 11.43
C LYS A 34 6.30 0.44 12.59
N HIS A 35 7.41 1.15 12.43
CA HIS A 35 7.93 2.06 13.45
C HIS A 35 6.98 3.24 13.68
N VAL A 36 6.47 3.85 12.62
CA VAL A 36 5.50 4.96 12.66
C VAL A 36 4.18 4.50 13.30
N LEU A 37 3.66 3.33 12.94
CA LEU A 37 2.46 2.78 13.58
C LEU A 37 2.69 2.46 15.07
N GLY A 38 3.87 1.95 15.41
CA GLY A 38 4.24 1.67 16.81
C GLY A 38 4.46 2.93 17.64
N SER A 39 5.03 3.99 17.05
CA SER A 39 5.40 5.22 17.76
C SER A 39 4.23 6.19 17.96
N ILE A 40 3.27 6.23 17.03
CA ILE A 40 2.08 7.08 17.18
C ILE A 40 1.07 6.46 18.18
N GLY A 41 1.31 5.24 18.68
CA GLY A 41 0.32 4.54 19.52
C GLY A 41 -1.00 4.34 18.79
N VAL A 42 -0.96 4.28 17.45
CA VAL A 42 -2.12 4.04 16.57
C VAL A 42 -2.57 2.58 16.60
N GLY A 43 -2.59 1.97 17.79
CA GLY A 43 -3.50 0.85 18.02
C GLY A 43 -4.93 1.24 17.63
N ASP A 44 -5.28 2.53 17.83
CA ASP A 44 -6.65 3.03 17.69
C ASP A 44 -6.81 4.38 16.95
N SER A 45 -5.75 5.04 16.46
CA SER A 45 -5.96 6.30 15.74
C SER A 45 -6.50 6.03 14.34
N PRO A 46 -7.66 6.61 13.97
CA PRO A 46 -8.39 6.22 12.78
C PRO A 46 -7.70 6.81 11.55
N ILE A 47 -6.72 6.07 11.00
CA ILE A 47 -6.43 6.20 9.57
C ILE A 47 -7.76 5.93 8.88
N ASN A 48 -8.24 6.89 8.09
CA ASN A 48 -9.49 6.74 7.36
C ASN A 48 -9.46 5.39 6.61
N PRO A 49 -10.36 4.44 6.93
CA PRO A 49 -10.29 3.09 6.37
C PRO A 49 -10.35 3.11 4.84
N ASN A 50 -11.01 4.12 4.27
CA ASN A 50 -11.14 4.30 2.84
C ASN A 50 -9.85 4.78 2.16
N THR A 51 -8.90 5.38 2.89
CA THR A 51 -7.59 5.81 2.33
C THR A 51 -6.43 4.93 2.77
N ARG A 52 -6.65 4.00 3.72
CA ARG A 52 -5.63 3.07 4.23
C ARG A 52 -4.94 2.28 3.12
N HIS A 53 -5.69 1.87 2.09
CA HIS A 53 -5.14 1.13 0.96
C HIS A 53 -4.07 1.93 0.20
N ILE A 54 -4.16 3.26 0.12
CA ILE A 54 -3.18 4.12 -0.55
C ILE A 54 -1.83 4.05 0.16
N PHE A 55 -1.82 4.04 1.49
CA PHE A 55 -0.59 3.91 2.27
C PHE A 55 0.01 2.51 2.16
N ASN A 56 -0.82 1.46 2.19
CA ASN A 56 -0.38 0.09 1.97
C ASN A 56 0.24 -0.06 0.58
N ASP A 57 -0.37 0.51 -0.46
CA ASP A 57 0.15 0.47 -1.83
C ASP A 57 1.50 1.18 -1.95
N PHE A 58 1.73 2.25 -1.20
CA PHE A 58 3.04 2.90 -1.11
C PHE A 58 4.09 2.03 -0.41
N VAL A 59 3.72 1.42 0.72
CA VAL A 59 4.61 0.54 1.49
C VAL A 59 5.00 -0.70 0.68
N GLU A 60 4.04 -1.28 -0.03
CA GLU A 60 4.21 -2.44 -0.90
C GLU A 60 4.80 -2.10 -2.28
N GLY A 61 5.13 -0.83 -2.51
CA GLY A 61 5.83 -0.39 -3.71
C GLY A 61 4.97 -0.29 -4.97
N ARG A 62 3.65 -0.46 -4.87
CA ARG A 62 2.70 -0.22 -5.98
C ARG A 62 2.56 1.27 -6.32
N ILE A 63 2.82 2.13 -5.33
CA ILE A 63 2.98 3.58 -5.49
C ILE A 63 4.45 3.94 -5.29
N ALA A 64 5.04 4.59 -6.29
CA ALA A 64 6.48 4.86 -6.30
C ALA A 64 6.85 6.03 -5.38
N THR A 65 6.02 7.09 -5.35
CA THR A 65 6.37 8.39 -4.75
C THR A 65 5.31 8.89 -3.78
N THR A 66 5.72 9.79 -2.88
CA THR A 66 4.82 10.49 -1.97
C THR A 66 3.86 11.44 -2.69
N GLU A 67 4.24 11.96 -3.86
CA GLU A 67 3.36 12.81 -4.66
C GLU A 67 2.20 12.01 -5.27
N GLU A 68 2.44 10.79 -5.75
CA GLU A 68 1.36 9.89 -6.19
C GLU A 68 0.39 9.57 -5.03
N VAL A 69 0.91 9.38 -3.80
CA VAL A 69 0.09 9.22 -2.59
C VAL A 69 -0.78 10.47 -2.36
N ARG A 70 -0.17 11.66 -2.42
CA ARG A 70 -0.84 12.93 -2.21
C ARG A 70 -1.93 13.17 -3.25
N GLU A 71 -1.66 12.93 -4.52
CA GLU A 71 -2.64 13.06 -5.61
C GLU A 71 -3.84 12.13 -5.41
N LYS A 72 -3.61 10.87 -5.04
CA LYS A 72 -4.69 9.92 -4.74
C LYS A 72 -5.53 10.35 -3.54
N LEU A 73 -4.90 10.87 -2.49
CA LEU A 73 -5.62 11.42 -1.33
C LEU A 73 -6.45 12.64 -1.72
N ILE A 74 -5.86 13.60 -2.46
CA ILE A 74 -6.57 14.78 -2.96
C ILE A 74 -7.77 14.36 -3.80
N LYS A 75 -7.60 13.42 -4.73
CA LYS A 75 -8.67 12.90 -5.57
C LYS A 75 -9.81 12.32 -4.72
N TYR A 76 -9.48 11.48 -3.74
CA TYR A 76 -10.46 10.87 -2.85
C TYR A 76 -11.25 11.91 -2.05
N TYR A 77 -10.57 12.85 -1.38
CA TYR A 77 -11.25 13.87 -0.58
C TYR A 77 -11.95 14.96 -1.42
N SER A 78 -11.54 15.16 -2.66
CA SER A 78 -12.24 16.07 -3.59
C SER A 78 -13.54 15.47 -4.09
N GLN A 79 -13.65 14.14 -4.16
CA GLN A 79 -14.91 13.46 -4.50
C GLN A 79 -15.92 13.56 -3.36
N ILE A 80 -15.49 13.39 -2.11
CA ILE A 80 -16.37 13.53 -0.92
C ILE A 80 -16.94 14.95 -0.80
N LYS A 81 -16.20 15.99 -1.23
CA LYS A 81 -16.68 17.38 -1.16
C LYS A 81 -17.80 17.71 -2.15
N ASN A 82 -18.07 16.85 -3.12
CA ASN A 82 -19.04 17.07 -4.18
C ASN A 82 -20.31 16.18 -4.05
N GLU A 83 -20.46 15.47 -2.94
CA GLU A 83 -21.71 14.78 -2.53
C GLU A 83 -22.47 15.60 -1.49
#